data_AF-A0A2V5UQ10-F1
#
_entry.id   AF-A0A2V5UQ10-F1
#
_cell.length_a   1.000
_cell.length_b   1.000
_cell.length_c   1.000
_cell.angle_alpha   90.00
_cell.angle_beta   90.00
_cell.angle_gamma   90.00
#
_symmetry.space_group_name_H-M   'P 1'
#
loop_
_entity.id
_entity.type
_entity.pdbx_description
1 polymer ?
#
loop_
_entity_poly.entity_id
_entity_poly.type
_entity_poly.pdbx_seq_one_letter_code
_entity_poly.pdbx_strand_id
1 'polypeptide(L)'
;MYMTMIIPRRVKRKIGRIGRMKYWNADNLKKAGWSWDCVATVDYEGQPIWTVDAHRDDGKRHIVRAYELSTAFRELERAVHQS
;
A
#
# COMPACT_ATOMS: atom_id res chain seq x y z
N MET A 1 0.81 14.75 -8.86
CA MET A 1 1.60 15.42 -7.81
C MET A 1 2.40 14.37 -7.07
N TYR A 2 3.71 14.56 -7.01
CA TYR A 2 4.70 13.48 -6.89
C TYR A 2 5.30 13.49 -5.49
N MET A 3 4.76 12.65 -4.59
CA MET A 3 5.28 12.52 -3.23
C MET A 3 6.65 11.85 -3.29
N THR A 4 7.69 12.62 -3.00
CA THR A 4 9.09 12.27 -3.19
C THR A 4 9.53 11.30 -2.10
N MET A 5 9.81 10.05 -2.46
CA MET A 5 10.25 9.01 -1.53
C MET A 5 11.76 8.82 -1.67
N ILE A 6 12.54 9.29 -0.69
CA ILE A 6 13.99 9.09 -0.64
C ILE A 6 14.25 7.63 -0.29
N ILE A 7 14.55 6.81 -1.30
CA ILE A 7 14.93 5.40 -1.11
C ILE A 7 16.22 5.10 -1.91
N PRO A 8 17.22 4.41 -1.33
CA PRO A 8 18.49 4.07 -2.00
C PRO A 8 18.28 3.27 -3.30
N ARG A 9 19.20 3.44 -4.25
CA ARG A 9 19.13 2.94 -5.65
C ARG A 9 18.73 1.46 -5.79
N ARG A 10 19.04 0.61 -4.80
CA ARG A 10 18.74 -0.82 -4.79
C ARG A 10 17.23 -1.12 -4.77
N VAL A 11 16.41 -0.26 -4.17
CA VAL A 11 14.95 -0.45 -4.06
C VAL A 11 14.21 0.00 -5.32
N LYS A 12 14.80 0.89 -6.14
CA LYS A 12 14.15 1.40 -7.36
C LYS A 12 13.77 0.31 -8.38
N ARG A 13 14.53 -0.79 -8.48
CA ARG A 13 14.18 -1.93 -9.36
C ARG A 13 12.95 -2.70 -8.88
N LYS A 14 12.74 -2.81 -7.56
CA LYS A 14 11.54 -3.45 -6.98
C LYS A 14 10.30 -2.55 -7.17
N ILE A 15 10.50 -1.22 -7.19
CA ILE A 15 9.43 -0.22 -7.36
C ILE A 15 8.75 -0.26 -8.74
N GLY A 16 9.46 -0.60 -9.83
CA GLY A 16 8.84 -0.67 -11.16
C GLY A 16 7.71 -1.70 -11.28
N ARG A 17 7.85 -2.86 -10.62
CA ARG A 17 6.78 -3.86 -10.50
C ARG A 17 5.68 -3.41 -9.55
N ILE A 18 6.07 -2.80 -8.43
CA ILE A 18 5.17 -2.18 -7.46
C ILE A 18 4.28 -1.09 -8.10
N GLY A 19 4.80 -0.30 -9.04
CA GLY A 19 4.04 0.73 -9.73
C GLY A 19 2.80 0.16 -10.42
N ARG A 20 2.97 -0.86 -11.28
CA ARG A 20 1.84 -1.57 -11.92
C ARG A 20 0.91 -2.20 -10.88
N MET A 21 1.47 -2.71 -9.78
CA MET A 21 0.71 -3.33 -8.70
C MET A 21 -0.14 -2.35 -7.90
N LYS A 22 0.38 -1.14 -7.66
CA LYS A 22 -0.34 -0.05 -7.01
C LYS A 22 -1.57 0.35 -7.81
N TYR A 23 -1.46 0.45 -9.14
CA TYR A 23 -2.58 0.91 -9.96
C TYR A 23 -3.75 -0.10 -9.98
N TRP A 24 -3.52 -1.41 -10.19
CA TRP A 24 -4.65 -2.35 -10.28
C TRP A 24 -5.36 -2.57 -8.92
N ASN A 25 -4.63 -2.66 -7.81
CA ASN A 25 -5.23 -2.80 -6.48
C ASN A 25 -5.99 -1.53 -6.06
N ALA A 26 -5.42 -0.37 -6.39
CA ALA A 26 -6.08 0.93 -6.17
C ALA A 26 -7.41 1.03 -6.90
N ASP A 27 -7.48 0.49 -8.12
CA ASP A 27 -8.71 0.51 -8.91
C ASP A 27 -9.82 -0.34 -8.27
N ASN A 28 -9.48 -1.48 -7.66
CA ASN A 28 -10.45 -2.31 -6.93
C ASN A 28 -10.96 -1.61 -5.68
N LEU A 29 -10.08 -1.01 -4.88
CA LEU A 29 -10.45 -0.23 -3.69
C LEU A 29 -11.36 0.94 -4.06
N LYS A 30 -10.98 1.71 -5.10
CA LYS A 30 -11.78 2.83 -5.60
C LYS A 30 -13.15 2.38 -6.08
N LYS A 31 -13.25 1.26 -6.80
CA LYS A 31 -14.53 0.67 -7.23
C LYS A 31 -15.40 0.24 -6.05
N ALA A 32 -14.80 -0.22 -4.96
CA ALA A 32 -15.49 -0.57 -3.73
C ALA A 32 -15.86 0.66 -2.85
N GLY A 33 -15.53 1.88 -3.30
CA GLY A 33 -15.81 3.12 -2.58
C GLY A 33 -14.80 3.44 -1.47
N TRP A 34 -13.58 2.88 -1.56
CA TRP A 34 -12.50 3.12 -0.61
C TRP A 34 -11.43 4.04 -1.20
N SER A 35 -10.98 4.98 -0.38
CA SER A 35 -9.76 5.75 -0.59
C SER A 35 -8.61 5.04 0.12
N TRP A 36 -7.38 5.21 -0.36
CA TRP A 36 -6.21 4.56 0.27
C TRP A 36 -4.95 5.40 0.18
N ASP A 37 -4.02 5.14 1.11
CA ASP A 37 -2.67 5.71 1.14
C ASP A 37 -1.64 4.62 1.48
N CYS A 38 -0.39 4.79 1.05
CA CYS A 38 0.70 3.89 1.39
C CYS A 38 1.97 4.64 1.79
N VAL A 39 2.60 4.18 2.86
CA VAL A 39 3.92 4.63 3.30
C VAL A 39 4.85 3.43 3.42
N ALA A 40 6.13 3.64 3.09
CA ALA A 40 7.18 2.67 3.38
C ALA A 40 8.10 3.27 4.44
N THR A 41 8.39 2.46 5.44
CA THR A 41 9.40 2.72 6.44
C THR A 41 10.49 1.66 6.29
N VAL A 42 11.64 1.87 6.92
CA VAL A 42 12.69 0.85 7.03
C VAL A 42 12.81 0.47 8.51
N ASP A 43 12.96 -0.83 8.80
CA ASP A 43 13.28 -1.28 10.15
C ASP A 43 14.78 -1.15 10.45
N TYR A 44 15.18 -1.58 11.65
CA TYR A 44 16.56 -1.53 12.12
C TYR A 44 17.51 -2.42 11.30
N GLU A 45 16.99 -3.39 10.54
CA GLU A 45 17.76 -4.25 9.63
C GLU A 45 17.79 -3.70 8.20
N GLY A 46 17.16 -2.55 7.96
CA GLY A 46 17.05 -1.91 6.65
C GLY A 46 16.03 -2.57 5.73
N GLN A 47 15.13 -3.43 6.24
CA GLN A 47 14.07 -4.03 5.45
C GLN A 47 12.91 -3.04 5.27
N PRO A 48 12.35 -2.94 4.05
CA PRO A 48 11.20 -2.09 3.80
C PRO A 48 9.96 -2.70 4.45
N ILE A 49 9.27 -1.90 5.24
CA ILE A 49 7.96 -2.23 5.78
C ILE A 49 6.94 -1.27 5.20
N TRP A 50 5.94 -1.84 4.54
CA TRP A 50 4.84 -1.11 3.93
C TRP A 50 3.69 -1.05 4.90
N THR A 51 3.14 0.15 5.07
CA THR A 51 1.87 0.38 5.73
C THR A 51 0.92 0.92 4.68
N VAL A 52 -0.20 0.23 4.47
CA VAL A 52 -1.27 0.64 3.57
C VAL A 52 -2.51 0.89 4.42
N ASP A 53 -3.11 2.05 4.21
CA ASP A 53 -4.32 2.49 4.90
C ASP A 53 -5.44 2.61 3.88
N ALA A 54 -6.60 2.03 4.15
CA ALA A 54 -7.84 2.28 3.41
C ALA A 54 -8.85 2.96 4.33
N HIS A 55 -9.50 4.00 3.85
CA HIS A 55 -10.52 4.73 4.58
C HIS A 55 -11.71 5.06 3.67
N ARG A 56 -12.88 5.22 4.30
CA ARG A 56 -14.15 5.56 3.65
C ARG A 56 -14.91 6.59 4.48
N ASP A 57 -15.80 7.35 3.81
CA ASP A 57 -16.57 8.46 4.40
C ASP A 57 -17.53 8.04 5.53
N ASP A 58 -17.82 6.74 5.64
CA ASP A 58 -18.60 6.15 6.74
C ASP A 58 -17.78 5.96 8.03
N GLY A 59 -16.54 6.47 8.06
CA GLY A 59 -15.63 6.39 9.20
C GLY A 59 -14.93 5.05 9.33
N LYS A 60 -15.12 4.10 8.40
CA LYS A 60 -14.40 2.83 8.40
C LYS A 60 -12.97 3.02 7.93
N ARG A 61 -12.05 2.31 8.59
CA ARG A 61 -10.62 2.35 8.30
C ARG A 61 -9.96 0.99 8.49
N HIS A 62 -9.13 0.58 7.54
CA HIS A 62 -8.33 -0.64 7.59
C HIS A 62 -6.86 -0.28 7.39
N ILE A 63 -6.01 -0.70 8.33
CA ILE A 63 -4.56 -0.47 8.25
C ILE A 63 -3.87 -1.82 8.20
N VAL A 64 -3.07 -2.05 7.16
CA VAL A 64 -2.31 -3.27 6.97
C VAL A 64 -0.82 -2.96 6.89
N ARG A 65 -0.01 -3.77 7.58
CA ARG A 65 1.45 -3.68 7.56
C ARG A 65 2.05 -4.97 7.01
N ALA A 66 2.94 -4.88 6.03
CA ALA A 66 3.64 -6.05 5.48
C ALA A 66 5.02 -5.70 4.90
N TYR A 67 5.92 -6.67 4.86
CA TYR A 67 7.25 -6.54 4.23
C TYR A 67 7.19 -6.46 2.71
N GLU A 68 6.11 -6.96 2.11
CA GLU A 68 5.84 -6.84 0.68
C GLU A 68 4.55 -6.06 0.45
N LEU A 69 4.63 -5.04 -0.41
CA LEU A 69 3.48 -4.21 -0.72
C LEU A 69 2.33 -4.99 -1.37
N SER A 70 2.64 -6.01 -2.18
CA SER A 70 1.66 -6.94 -2.75
C SER A 70 0.83 -7.63 -1.68
N THR A 71 1.51 -8.09 -0.63
CA THR A 71 0.88 -8.76 0.51
C THR A 71 0.06 -7.75 1.31
N ALA A 72 0.57 -6.55 1.53
CA ALA A 72 -0.19 -5.50 2.20
C ALA A 72 -1.50 -5.18 1.47
N PHE A 73 -1.47 -5.04 0.15
CA PHE A 73 -2.69 -4.80 -0.63
C PHE A 73 -3.65 -5.99 -0.61
N ARG A 74 -3.15 -7.22 -0.76
CA ARG A 74 -4.00 -8.42 -0.74
C ARG A 74 -4.73 -8.58 0.59
N GLU A 75 -4.03 -8.35 1.71
CA GLU A 75 -4.67 -8.40 3.03
C GLU A 75 -5.63 -7.23 3.24
N LEU A 76 -5.33 -6.06 2.68
CA LEU A 76 -6.23 -4.91 2.74
C LEU A 76 -7.51 -5.14 1.94
N GLU A 77 -7.42 -5.69 0.72
CA GLU A 77 -8.58 -6.09 -0.07
C GLU A 77 -9.45 -7.09 0.70
N ARG A 78 -8.84 -8.09 1.35
CA ARG A 78 -9.58 -9.06 2.19
C ARG A 78 -10.29 -8.37 3.35
N ALA A 79 -9.62 -7.47 4.06
CA ALA A 79 -10.21 -6.73 5.18
C ALA A 79 -11.38 -5.85 4.73
N VAL A 80 -11.23 -5.17 3.60
CA VAL A 80 -12.27 -4.33 2.99
C VAL A 80 -13.48 -5.16 2.53
N HIS A 81 -13.26 -6.36 1.97
CA HIS A 81 -14.34 -7.25 1.57
C HIS A 81 -15.12 -7.86 2.74
N GLN A 82 -14.54 -7.91 3.93
CA GLN A 82 -15.17 -8.46 5.15
C GLN A 82 -15.89 -7.40 6.00
N SER A 83 -15.87 -6.13 5.58
CA SER A 83 -16.22 -4.97 6.40
C SER A 83 -17.56 -4.33 6.09
#